data_AF-A0A6N6PF33-F1
#
_entry.id   AF-A0A6N6PF33-F1
#
_cell.length_a   1.000
_cell.length_b   1.000
_cell.length_c   1.000
_cell.angle_alpha   90.00
_cell.angle_beta   90.00
_cell.angle_gamma   90.00
#
_symmetry.space_group_name_H-M   'P 1'
#
loop_
_entity.id
_entity.type
_entity.pdbx_description
1 polymer ?
#
loop_
_entity_poly.entity_id
_entity_poly.type
_entity_poly.pdbx_seq_one_letter_code
_entity_poly.pdbx_strand_id
1 'polypeptide(L)'
;MAGVAPADARDPLRRGQGRHLRKQAATGRCPEWTARARRQTRTRGDSVNMNFLLTCVGRRTPIVTAFKDGVGGEGRVFACDTNADAPALQEADKSFVVPAVTDASYIDALLSICEENRVGMVIPALEAELPLLAVHRSRFADIGTLPLVSAQDVIAKCNDKLESARFLESCGLSAPRAFSSLKAARQALAAGEISFPLIVKPRWGVSSIGTQVVEDDEELDLAFRLTRKQIARSCLAEISATDPERSILVQELLPGCEYGLDVLNDLDGRHVCTFVKRKLRMWAGQTDRAVTVADHRLEMLGRVIGEKLGHVGLLDCDVFVAGHDAWVIDLNPRMGGGYPFSHIAGANYPAALLAWAEGREPDPRWFQIEPGVTASRCDRYIVTTTNQSTPRT
;
A
#
# COMPACT_ATOMS: atom_id res chain seq x y z
N MET A 1 -0.15 -31.94 58.52
CA MET A 1 1.28 -31.55 58.58
C MET A 1 1.73 -31.21 57.17
N ALA A 2 2.26 -29.98 57.00
CA ALA A 2 3.07 -29.41 55.91
C ALA A 2 2.81 -29.89 54.46
N GLY A 3 2.35 -29.11 53.48
CA GLY A 3 2.31 -27.65 53.32
C GLY A 3 3.57 -27.12 52.64
N VAL A 4 3.60 -27.03 51.31
CA VAL A 4 4.32 -25.99 50.53
C VAL A 4 3.68 -25.84 49.13
N ALA A 5 3.21 -24.64 48.84
CA ALA A 5 3.11 -24.01 47.52
C ALA A 5 3.39 -22.50 47.74
N PRO A 6 3.65 -21.66 46.72
CA PRO A 6 4.49 -21.83 45.53
C PRO A 6 5.52 -20.67 45.41
N ALA A 7 6.54 -20.80 44.55
CA ALA A 7 7.42 -19.67 44.20
C ALA A 7 6.89 -18.94 42.96
N ASP A 8 6.41 -17.72 43.20
CA ASP A 8 5.81 -16.77 42.27
C ASP A 8 6.92 -15.93 41.62
N ALA A 9 7.39 -16.30 40.42
CA ALA A 9 8.34 -15.50 39.64
C ALA A 9 7.56 -14.48 38.78
N ARG A 10 7.33 -13.30 39.35
CA ARG A 10 6.71 -12.15 38.66
C ARG A 10 7.74 -11.47 37.77
N ASP A 11 7.54 -11.55 36.46
CA ASP A 11 8.19 -10.70 35.46
C ASP A 11 7.67 -9.24 35.59
N PRO A 12 8.52 -8.23 35.88
CA PRO A 12 8.10 -6.85 36.08
C PRO A 12 7.68 -6.10 34.79
N LEU A 13 7.86 -6.65 33.60
CA LEU A 13 7.66 -5.90 32.35
C LEU A 13 6.20 -5.84 31.83
N ARG A 14 5.24 -6.48 32.51
CA ARG A 14 3.82 -6.54 32.07
C ARG A 14 2.88 -5.49 32.66
N ARG A 15 3.35 -4.54 33.48
CA ARG A 15 2.49 -3.49 34.07
C ARG A 15 2.99 -2.09 33.73
N GLY A 16 2.75 -1.65 32.50
CA GLY A 16 3.00 -0.25 32.13
C GLY A 16 2.44 0.20 30.79
N GLN A 17 2.37 -0.68 29.79
CA GLN A 17 2.12 -0.24 28.40
C GLN A 17 0.66 -0.42 27.92
N GLY A 18 -0.15 -1.23 28.59
CA GLY A 18 -1.53 -1.55 28.15
C GLY A 18 -2.59 -0.46 28.36
N ARG A 19 -2.32 0.58 29.17
CA ARG A 19 -3.29 1.66 29.45
C ARG A 19 -3.05 2.95 28.65
N HIS A 20 -1.87 3.16 28.05
CA HIS A 20 -1.61 4.33 27.20
C HIS A 20 -1.99 4.11 25.73
N LEU A 21 -1.92 2.87 25.22
CA LEU A 21 -2.26 2.58 23.82
C LEU A 21 -3.76 2.59 23.51
N ARG A 22 -4.63 2.39 24.51
CA ARG A 22 -6.10 2.45 24.31
C ARG A 22 -6.70 3.86 24.30
N LYS A 23 -5.93 4.90 24.64
CA LYS A 23 -6.43 6.29 24.65
C LYS A 23 -6.16 7.10 23.39
N GLN A 24 -5.27 6.65 22.50
CA GLN A 24 -4.94 7.38 21.27
C GLN A 24 -5.93 7.14 20.12
N ALA A 25 -6.68 6.03 20.13
CA ALA A 25 -7.67 5.72 19.09
C ALA A 25 -8.97 6.54 19.17
N ALA A 26 -9.17 7.34 20.22
CA ALA A 26 -10.45 8.04 20.48
C ALA A 26 -10.38 9.57 20.31
N THR A 27 -9.22 10.13 19.98
CA THR A 27 -9.09 11.56 19.72
C THR A 27 -8.46 11.72 18.34
N GLY A 28 -9.17 12.31 17.39
CA GLY A 28 -8.65 12.68 16.05
C GLY A 28 -7.54 13.73 16.11
N ARG A 29 -6.51 13.51 16.92
CA ARG A 29 -5.31 14.32 17.02
C ARG A 29 -4.26 13.72 16.10
N CYS A 30 -3.63 14.60 15.33
CA CYS A 30 -2.34 14.41 14.68
C CYS A 30 -1.42 13.57 15.59
N PRO A 31 -0.93 12.41 15.13
CA PRO A 31 0.06 11.66 15.89
C PRO A 31 1.26 12.57 16.23
N GLU A 32 1.75 12.52 17.48
CA GLU A 32 2.79 13.45 17.98
C GLU A 32 4.04 13.52 17.08
N TRP A 33 4.34 12.45 16.35
CA TRP A 33 5.45 12.36 15.40
C TRP A 33 5.19 13.13 14.10
N THR A 34 3.97 13.12 13.56
CA THR A 34 3.59 13.92 12.37
C THR A 34 3.72 15.40 12.69
N ALA A 35 3.33 15.80 13.90
CA ALA A 35 3.51 17.17 14.39
C ALA A 35 5.00 17.54 14.58
N ARG A 36 5.84 16.59 15.04
CA ARG A 36 7.30 16.81 15.20
C ARG A 36 8.00 16.99 13.86
N ALA A 37 7.71 16.14 12.87
CA ALA A 37 8.24 16.25 11.51
C ALA A 37 7.82 17.58 10.87
N ARG A 38 6.52 17.95 10.96
CA ARG A 38 6.00 19.24 10.45
C ARG A 38 6.62 20.46 11.14
N ARG A 39 6.97 20.37 12.43
CA ARG A 39 7.66 21.47 13.14
C ARG A 39 9.09 21.63 12.67
N GLN A 40 9.81 20.52 12.46
CA GLN A 40 11.19 20.57 11.98
C GLN A 40 11.31 21.03 10.53
N THR A 41 10.35 20.67 9.66
CA THR A 41 10.27 21.23 8.30
C THR A 41 9.99 22.74 8.32
N ARG A 42 9.14 23.25 9.23
CA ARG A 42 8.84 24.69 9.37
C ARG A 42 9.95 25.52 10.02
N THR A 43 10.82 24.94 10.85
CA THR A 43 11.91 25.69 11.52
C THR A 43 13.05 26.11 10.59
N ARG A 44 13.10 25.60 9.35
CA ARG A 44 14.09 26.00 8.33
C ARG A 44 13.50 27.15 7.50
N GLY A 45 13.68 28.39 7.95
CA GLY A 45 13.02 29.62 7.47
C GLY A 45 13.33 30.12 6.05
N ASP A 46 13.58 29.24 5.08
CA ASP A 46 13.61 29.58 3.65
C ASP A 46 12.31 29.08 3.01
N SER A 47 11.84 29.70 1.92
CA SER A 47 10.69 29.19 1.14
C SER A 47 10.89 27.70 0.85
N VAL A 48 10.12 26.84 1.50
CA VAL A 48 10.49 25.43 1.67
C VAL A 48 10.16 24.67 0.40
N ASN A 49 11.14 24.57 -0.51
CA ASN A 49 11.03 23.57 -1.55
C ASN A 49 11.18 22.17 -0.91
N MET A 50 10.10 21.38 -0.87
CA MET A 50 10.13 20.03 -0.30
C MET A 50 10.55 19.00 -1.36
N ASN A 51 11.62 18.25 -1.08
CA ASN A 51 12.02 17.14 -1.93
C ASN A 51 11.31 15.84 -1.52
N PHE A 52 10.92 15.05 -2.52
CA PHE A 52 10.32 13.72 -2.35
C PHE A 52 11.33 12.63 -2.71
N LEU A 53 11.27 11.49 -2.03
CA LEU A 53 11.96 10.26 -2.44
C LEU A 53 10.94 9.16 -2.65
N LEU A 54 10.78 8.72 -3.90
CA LEU A 54 9.97 7.55 -4.24
C LEU A 54 10.85 6.30 -4.18
N THR A 55 10.47 5.29 -3.40
CA THR A 55 11.24 4.05 -3.24
C THR A 55 10.65 2.91 -4.08
N CYS A 56 11.46 1.90 -4.40
CA CYS A 56 11.04 0.71 -5.16
C CYS A 56 10.30 1.05 -6.47
N VAL A 57 10.79 2.05 -7.19
CA VAL A 57 10.06 2.65 -8.31
C VAL A 57 9.93 1.73 -9.52
N GLY A 58 10.86 0.80 -9.76
CA GLY A 58 10.82 -0.17 -10.85
C GLY A 58 10.37 0.43 -12.18
N ARG A 59 9.20 -0.02 -12.68
CA ARG A 59 8.57 0.45 -13.93
C ARG A 59 7.50 1.53 -13.73
N ARG A 60 7.37 2.12 -12.54
CA ARG A 60 6.32 3.10 -12.18
C ARG A 60 6.64 4.51 -12.67
N THR A 61 7.11 4.65 -13.92
CA THR A 61 7.42 5.94 -14.55
C THR A 61 6.24 6.93 -14.47
N PRO A 62 4.95 6.53 -14.64
CA PRO A 62 3.86 7.50 -14.57
C PRO A 62 3.64 8.07 -13.16
N ILE A 63 4.04 7.33 -12.10
CA ILE A 63 3.97 7.85 -10.74
C ILE A 63 5.05 8.91 -10.53
N VAL A 64 6.29 8.65 -10.98
CA VAL A 64 7.37 9.66 -10.91
C VAL A 64 6.98 10.92 -11.68
N THR A 65 6.45 10.78 -12.90
CA THR A 65 5.96 11.91 -13.70
C THR A 65 4.84 12.67 -12.98
N ALA A 66 3.83 11.97 -12.43
CA ALA A 66 2.75 12.63 -11.69
C ALA A 66 3.26 13.45 -10.49
N PHE A 67 4.29 12.96 -9.78
CA PHE A 67 4.94 13.73 -8.73
C PHE A 67 5.67 14.96 -9.27
N LYS A 68 6.37 14.86 -10.41
CA LYS A 68 7.06 16.01 -11.02
C LYS A 68 6.06 17.08 -11.46
N ASP A 69 4.97 16.66 -12.09
CA ASP A 69 3.89 17.53 -12.54
C ASP A 69 3.24 18.22 -11.34
N GLY A 70 2.90 17.46 -10.29
CA GLY A 70 2.21 17.99 -9.12
C GLY A 70 3.08 18.88 -8.21
N VAL A 71 4.40 18.64 -8.13
CA VAL A 71 5.33 19.48 -7.36
C VAL A 71 5.66 20.79 -8.11
N GLY A 72 5.47 20.84 -9.43
CA GLY A 72 5.46 22.10 -10.19
C GLY A 72 6.76 22.93 -10.12
N GLY A 73 7.88 22.31 -9.76
CA GLY A 73 9.17 22.98 -9.55
C GLY A 73 9.41 23.55 -8.15
N GLU A 74 8.44 23.44 -7.24
CA GLU A 74 8.56 23.78 -5.80
C GLU A 74 9.36 22.72 -5.03
N GLY A 75 10.08 21.82 -5.69
CA GLY A 75 10.77 20.70 -5.08
C GLY A 75 11.36 19.76 -6.13
N ARG A 76 12.19 18.83 -5.68
CA ARG A 76 12.75 17.77 -6.53
C ARG A 76 12.12 16.43 -6.21
N VAL A 77 11.94 15.63 -7.24
CA VAL A 77 11.44 14.25 -7.14
C VAL A 77 12.62 13.32 -7.35
N PHE A 78 13.07 12.71 -6.26
CA PHE A 78 14.08 11.66 -6.29
C PHE A 78 13.43 10.29 -6.35
N ALA A 79 14.18 9.31 -6.85
CA ALA A 79 13.75 7.92 -6.90
C ALA A 79 14.88 6.97 -6.50
N CYS A 80 14.54 5.84 -5.89
CA CYS A 80 15.49 4.76 -5.69
C CYS A 80 14.90 3.39 -6.00
N ASP A 81 15.78 2.49 -6.42
CA ASP A 81 15.46 1.09 -6.70
C ASP A 81 16.70 0.23 -6.44
N THR A 82 16.49 -1.09 -6.35
CA THR A 82 17.58 -2.06 -6.31
C THR A 82 18.29 -2.21 -7.64
N ASN A 83 17.59 -1.96 -8.75
CA ASN A 83 18.13 -2.15 -10.08
C ASN A 83 18.47 -0.81 -10.73
N ALA A 84 19.75 -0.65 -11.12
CA ALA A 84 20.27 0.56 -11.74
C ALA A 84 19.61 0.90 -13.08
N ASP A 85 19.09 -0.10 -13.80
CA ASP A 85 18.41 0.08 -15.09
C ASP A 85 16.88 0.24 -14.96
N ALA A 86 16.35 0.32 -13.73
CA ALA A 86 14.93 0.50 -13.50
C ALA A 86 14.41 1.75 -14.27
N PRO A 87 13.42 1.60 -15.18
CA PRO A 87 13.01 2.69 -16.06
C PRO A 87 12.56 3.96 -15.33
N ALA A 88 11.90 3.82 -14.17
CA ALA A 88 11.43 4.96 -13.38
C ALA A 88 12.55 5.79 -12.75
N LEU A 89 13.77 5.25 -12.58
CA LEU A 89 14.92 6.01 -12.12
C LEU A 89 15.37 7.09 -13.11
N GLN A 90 15.10 6.89 -14.40
CA GLN A 90 15.53 7.81 -15.46
C GLN A 90 14.62 9.04 -15.59
N GLU A 91 13.45 9.00 -14.96
CA GLU A 91 12.47 10.10 -14.99
C GLU A 91 12.64 11.06 -13.81
N ALA A 92 13.25 10.58 -12.73
CA ALA A 92 13.48 11.35 -11.51
C ALA A 92 14.54 12.44 -11.73
N ASP A 93 14.51 13.49 -10.91
CA ASP A 93 15.51 14.56 -10.97
C ASP A 93 16.89 14.10 -10.47
N LYS A 94 16.90 13.09 -9.61
CA LYS A 94 18.09 12.35 -9.16
C LYS A 94 17.67 10.95 -8.74
N SER A 95 18.50 9.96 -9.06
CA SER A 95 18.22 8.56 -8.76
C SER A 95 19.33 7.89 -7.96
N PHE A 96 18.96 6.85 -7.22
CA PHE A 96 19.85 6.11 -6.34
C PHE A 96 19.63 4.60 -6.47
N VAL A 97 20.72 3.84 -6.48
CA VAL A 97 20.68 2.38 -6.34
C VAL A 97 20.83 2.07 -4.85
N VAL A 98 19.89 1.31 -4.31
CA VAL A 98 19.84 0.96 -2.88
C VAL A 98 19.84 -0.55 -2.67
N PRO A 99 20.20 -1.05 -1.48
CA PRO A 99 20.05 -2.46 -1.13
C PRO A 99 18.60 -2.96 -1.29
N ALA A 100 18.41 -4.28 -1.31
CA ALA A 100 17.08 -4.87 -1.30
C ALA A 100 16.35 -4.55 0.01
N VAL A 101 15.01 -4.53 0.00
CA VAL A 101 14.19 -4.28 1.20
C VAL A 101 14.47 -5.29 2.32
N THR A 102 14.88 -6.51 1.95
CA THR A 102 15.26 -7.58 2.89
C THR A 102 16.68 -7.41 3.47
N ASP A 103 17.47 -6.48 2.95
CA ASP A 103 18.81 -6.20 3.44
C ASP A 103 18.75 -5.29 4.68
N ALA A 104 19.49 -5.63 5.73
CA ALA A 104 19.52 -4.89 6.98
C ALA A 104 20.00 -3.43 6.82
N SER A 105 20.79 -3.15 5.77
CA SER A 105 21.31 -1.80 5.47
C SER A 105 20.32 -0.91 4.69
N TYR A 106 19.16 -1.44 4.27
CA TYR A 106 18.19 -0.71 3.44
C TYR A 106 17.75 0.62 4.06
N ILE A 107 17.35 0.60 5.34
CA ILE A 107 16.86 1.80 6.03
C ILE A 107 17.97 2.83 6.23
N ASP A 108 19.19 2.37 6.52
CA ASP A 108 20.34 3.26 6.71
C ASP A 108 20.72 3.95 5.40
N ALA A 109 20.65 3.23 4.28
CA ALA A 109 20.82 3.81 2.95
C ALA A 109 19.75 4.88 2.64
N LEU A 110 18.48 4.60 2.95
CA LEU A 110 17.40 5.60 2.76
C LEU A 110 17.60 6.84 3.64
N LEU A 111 18.02 6.68 4.90
CA LEU A 111 18.29 7.79 5.80
C LEU A 111 19.43 8.68 5.28
N SER A 112 20.54 8.08 4.80
CA SER A 112 21.66 8.83 4.20
C SER A 112 21.20 9.65 2.99
N ILE A 113 20.45 9.03 2.08
CA ILE A 113 19.89 9.73 0.91
C ILE A 113 18.99 10.88 1.34
N CYS A 114 18.13 10.66 2.34
CA CYS A 114 17.20 11.67 2.81
C CYS A 114 17.92 12.87 3.44
N GLU A 115 18.93 12.63 4.26
CA GLU A 115 19.70 13.68 4.93
C GLU A 115 20.53 14.49 3.92
N GLU A 116 21.30 13.82 3.07
CA GLU A 116 22.17 14.45 2.06
C GLU A 116 21.39 15.31 1.06
N ASN A 117 20.19 14.85 0.67
CA ASN A 117 19.40 15.51 -0.36
C ASN A 117 18.20 16.29 0.20
N ARG A 118 18.13 16.45 1.54
CA ARG A 118 17.07 17.20 2.24
C ARG A 118 15.66 16.74 1.85
N VAL A 119 15.45 15.43 1.84
CA VAL A 119 14.13 14.84 1.55
C VAL A 119 13.17 15.15 2.70
N GLY A 120 12.05 15.78 2.38
CA GLY A 120 10.99 16.06 3.34
C GLY A 120 10.01 14.91 3.47
N MET A 121 9.80 14.14 2.40
CA MET A 121 8.86 13.01 2.42
C MET A 121 9.35 11.80 1.60
N VAL A 122 9.22 10.60 2.18
CA VAL A 122 9.46 9.33 1.48
C VAL A 122 8.11 8.73 1.07
N ILE A 123 8.00 8.34 -0.19
CA ILE A 123 6.79 7.79 -0.81
C ILE A 123 7.05 6.32 -1.17
N PRO A 124 6.58 5.36 -0.36
CA PRO A 124 6.75 3.94 -0.66
C PRO A 124 5.88 3.48 -1.82
N ALA A 125 6.44 2.65 -2.69
CA ALA A 125 5.75 2.08 -3.85
C ALA A 125 5.62 0.54 -3.79
N LEU A 126 6.16 -0.10 -2.74
CA LEU A 126 6.07 -1.54 -2.51
C LEU A 126 5.46 -1.85 -1.13
N GLU A 127 4.64 -2.89 -1.03
CA GLU A 127 3.97 -3.26 0.22
C GLU A 127 4.94 -3.81 1.26
N ALA A 128 5.99 -4.50 0.82
CA ALA A 128 6.97 -5.16 1.68
C ALA A 128 7.82 -4.17 2.50
N GLU A 129 8.00 -2.92 2.04
CA GLU A 129 8.75 -1.89 2.78
C GLU A 129 7.89 -1.17 3.84
N LEU A 130 6.55 -1.22 3.74
CA LEU A 130 5.67 -0.46 4.64
C LEU A 130 5.87 -0.82 6.12
N PRO A 131 5.91 -2.10 6.52
CA PRO A 131 6.16 -2.46 7.93
C PRO A 131 7.50 -1.93 8.43
N LEU A 132 8.53 -2.01 7.59
CA LEU A 132 9.89 -1.59 7.92
C LEU A 132 9.99 -0.07 8.10
N LEU A 133 9.43 0.71 7.17
CA LEU A 133 9.33 2.16 7.28
C LEU A 133 8.50 2.57 8.50
N ALA A 134 7.42 1.83 8.80
CA ALA A 134 6.58 2.10 9.96
C ALA A 134 7.28 1.84 11.31
N VAL A 135 8.18 0.86 11.39
CA VAL A 135 9.03 0.61 12.57
C VAL A 135 10.08 1.70 12.74
N HIS A 136 10.66 2.20 11.65
CA HIS A 136 11.76 3.17 11.69
C HIS A 136 11.35 4.64 11.56
N ARG A 137 10.05 4.98 11.64
CA ARG A 137 9.56 6.36 11.51
C ARG A 137 10.28 7.38 12.37
N SER A 138 10.60 7.03 13.62
CA SER A 138 11.28 7.95 14.52
C SER A 138 12.65 8.36 13.99
N ARG A 139 13.39 7.42 13.38
CA ARG A 139 14.70 7.69 12.77
C ARG A 139 14.60 8.67 11.60
N PHE A 140 13.59 8.51 10.74
CA PHE A 140 13.31 9.48 9.67
C PHE A 140 12.89 10.84 10.24
N ALA A 141 12.04 10.84 11.28
CA ALA A 141 11.61 12.08 11.91
C ALA A 141 12.77 12.84 12.57
N ASP A 142 13.79 12.15 13.10
CA ASP A 142 14.96 12.79 13.71
C ASP A 142 15.81 13.59 12.69
N ILE A 143 15.78 13.22 11.40
CA ILE A 143 16.43 13.94 10.30
C ILE A 143 15.47 14.90 9.56
N GLY A 144 14.23 15.07 10.05
CA GLY A 144 13.22 15.94 9.46
C GLY A 144 12.52 15.36 8.22
N THR A 145 12.54 14.05 8.04
CA THR A 145 11.89 13.33 6.94
C THR A 145 10.62 12.62 7.40
N LEU A 146 9.56 12.71 6.61
CA LEU A 146 8.29 12.03 6.85
C LEU A 146 8.13 10.82 5.91
N PRO A 147 8.22 9.57 6.39
CA PRO A 147 7.82 8.44 5.57
C PRO A 147 6.28 8.38 5.51
N LEU A 148 5.73 8.45 4.31
CA LEU A 148 4.29 8.44 4.06
C LEU A 148 3.77 7.00 4.15
N VAL A 149 3.57 6.57 5.39
CA VAL A 149 3.17 5.21 5.71
C VAL A 149 2.10 5.23 6.80
N SER A 150 1.20 4.24 6.82
CA SER A 150 0.14 4.08 7.85
C SER A 150 0.61 3.30 9.07
N ALA A 151 -0.04 3.45 10.23
CA ALA A 151 0.36 2.76 11.45
C ALA A 151 0.51 1.23 11.24
N GLN A 152 1.36 0.57 12.05
CA GLN A 152 1.71 -0.84 11.85
C GLN A 152 0.48 -1.76 11.87
N ASP A 153 -0.50 -1.46 12.72
CA ASP A 153 -1.76 -2.21 12.80
C ASP A 153 -2.70 -1.97 11.62
N VAL A 154 -2.60 -0.80 10.96
CA VAL A 154 -3.28 -0.54 9.68
C VAL A 154 -2.62 -1.35 8.57
N ILE A 155 -1.29 -1.30 8.48
CA ILE A 155 -0.54 -2.07 7.47
C ILE A 155 -0.78 -3.57 7.62
N ALA A 156 -0.64 -4.10 8.84
CA ALA A 156 -0.82 -5.53 9.10
C ALA A 156 -2.24 -6.00 8.74
N LYS A 157 -3.25 -5.20 9.07
CA LYS A 157 -4.66 -5.48 8.75
C LYS A 157 -4.90 -5.51 7.24
N CYS A 158 -4.33 -4.58 6.48
CA CYS A 158 -4.44 -4.52 5.03
C CYS A 158 -3.65 -5.63 4.31
N ASN A 159 -2.44 -5.93 4.77
CA ASN A 159 -1.58 -6.93 4.13
C ASN A 159 -2.12 -8.36 4.29
N ASP A 160 -2.94 -8.62 5.31
CA ASP A 160 -3.58 -9.91 5.55
C ASP A 160 -5.01 -9.91 5.02
N LYS A 161 -5.26 -10.69 3.96
CA LYS A 161 -6.58 -10.75 3.31
C LYS A 161 -7.69 -11.27 4.24
N LEU A 162 -7.38 -12.11 5.23
CA LEU A 162 -8.38 -12.56 6.21
C LEU A 162 -8.73 -11.46 7.21
N GLU A 163 -7.73 -10.72 7.69
CA GLU A 163 -7.99 -9.59 8.59
C GLU A 163 -8.67 -8.43 7.85
N SER A 164 -8.33 -8.22 6.58
CA SER A 164 -9.03 -7.27 5.70
C SER A 164 -10.50 -7.64 5.54
N ALA A 165 -10.81 -8.91 5.26
CA ALA A 165 -12.20 -9.37 5.15
C ALA A 165 -12.99 -9.14 6.46
N ARG A 166 -12.43 -9.53 7.61
CA ARG A 166 -13.06 -9.28 8.93
C ARG A 166 -13.24 -7.79 9.23
N PHE A 167 -12.27 -6.97 8.84
CA PHE A 167 -12.37 -5.52 8.98
C PHE A 167 -13.52 -4.96 8.14
N LEU A 168 -13.63 -5.38 6.88
CA LEU A 168 -14.70 -4.97 5.98
C LEU A 168 -16.07 -5.37 6.53
N GLU A 169 -16.21 -6.62 6.99
CA GLU A 169 -17.43 -7.11 7.65
C GLU A 169 -17.80 -6.27 8.88
N SER A 170 -16.80 -5.89 9.70
CA SER A 170 -17.03 -5.03 10.87
C SER A 170 -17.47 -3.61 10.51
N CYS A 171 -17.22 -3.19 9.27
CA CYS A 171 -17.67 -1.92 8.70
C CYS A 171 -19.03 -2.03 7.99
N GLY A 172 -19.63 -3.22 7.92
CA GLY A 172 -20.84 -3.47 7.15
C GLY A 172 -20.60 -3.53 5.63
N LEU A 173 -19.37 -3.81 5.21
CA LEU A 173 -18.97 -3.94 3.81
C LEU A 173 -18.73 -5.41 3.45
N SER A 174 -19.04 -5.78 2.22
CA SER A 174 -18.87 -7.15 1.73
C SER A 174 -17.44 -7.42 1.28
N ALA A 175 -16.96 -8.62 1.60
CA ALA A 175 -15.76 -9.23 1.05
C ALA A 175 -16.13 -10.58 0.42
N PRO A 176 -15.36 -11.08 -0.55
CA PRO A 176 -15.57 -12.43 -1.09
C PRO A 176 -15.38 -13.51 -0.02
N ARG A 177 -16.20 -14.56 -0.06
CA ARG A 177 -16.05 -15.73 0.81
C ARG A 177 -14.70 -16.39 0.57
N ALA A 178 -13.93 -16.56 1.64
CA ALA A 178 -12.58 -17.09 1.60
C ALA A 178 -12.36 -18.14 2.68
N PHE A 179 -11.68 -19.22 2.31
CA PHE A 179 -11.39 -20.38 3.15
C PHE A 179 -9.89 -20.55 3.28
N SER A 180 -9.39 -20.58 4.51
CA SER A 180 -7.95 -20.66 4.81
C SER A 180 -7.37 -22.08 4.77
N SER A 181 -8.11 -23.05 4.25
CA SER A 181 -7.63 -24.42 4.08
C SER A 181 -8.41 -25.13 2.98
N LEU A 182 -7.75 -26.05 2.28
CA LEU A 182 -8.37 -26.88 1.26
C LEU A 182 -9.55 -27.71 1.81
N LYS A 183 -9.43 -28.20 3.04
CA LYS A 183 -10.50 -28.96 3.71
C LYS A 183 -11.76 -28.10 3.88
N ALA A 184 -11.61 -26.88 4.39
CA ALA A 184 -12.74 -25.97 4.58
C ALA A 184 -13.38 -25.58 3.23
N ALA A 185 -12.57 -25.34 2.21
CA ALA A 185 -13.06 -25.05 0.86
C ALA A 185 -13.88 -26.22 0.27
N ARG A 186 -13.39 -27.46 0.42
CA ARG A 186 -14.13 -28.67 -0.03
C ARG A 186 -15.43 -28.88 0.75
N GLN A 187 -15.45 -28.56 2.04
CA GLN A 187 -16.68 -28.60 2.83
C GLN A 187 -17.72 -27.59 2.32
N ALA A 188 -17.29 -26.37 2.00
CA ALA A 188 -18.16 -25.34 1.44
C ALA A 188 -18.65 -25.69 0.02
N LEU A 189 -17.80 -26.29 -0.82
CA LEU A 189 -18.19 -26.85 -2.12
C LEU A 189 -19.26 -27.93 -1.97
N ALA A 190 -19.06 -28.89 -1.06
CA ALA A 190 -20.02 -29.97 -0.80
C ALA A 190 -21.34 -29.47 -0.21
N ALA A 191 -21.32 -28.37 0.53
CA ALA A 191 -22.51 -27.70 1.08
C ALA A 191 -23.23 -26.79 0.05
N GLY A 192 -22.65 -26.58 -1.13
CA GLY A 192 -23.19 -25.66 -2.15
C GLY A 192 -23.06 -24.18 -1.76
N GLU A 193 -22.20 -23.84 -0.81
CA GLU A 193 -21.95 -22.46 -0.40
C GLU A 193 -21.14 -21.70 -1.46
N ILE A 194 -20.19 -22.39 -2.11
CA ILE A 194 -19.40 -21.89 -3.23
C ILE A 194 -19.45 -22.90 -4.38
N SER A 195 -19.13 -22.46 -5.59
CA SER A 195 -19.02 -23.30 -6.78
C SER A 195 -17.82 -22.89 -7.62
N PHE A 196 -17.33 -23.80 -8.46
CA PHE A 196 -16.34 -23.45 -9.48
C PHE A 196 -16.92 -22.46 -10.50
N PRO A 197 -16.07 -21.62 -11.13
CA PRO A 197 -14.64 -21.44 -10.85
C PRO A 197 -14.33 -20.78 -9.49
N LEU A 198 -13.16 -21.09 -8.94
CA LEU A 198 -12.62 -20.54 -7.68
C LEU A 198 -11.28 -19.83 -7.92
N ILE A 199 -10.84 -19.04 -6.94
CA ILE A 199 -9.52 -18.43 -6.89
C ILE A 199 -8.70 -19.08 -5.77
N VAL A 200 -7.49 -19.53 -6.09
CA VAL A 200 -6.45 -19.89 -5.12
C VAL A 200 -5.42 -18.77 -5.06
N LYS A 201 -5.16 -18.21 -3.88
CA LYS A 201 -4.19 -17.13 -3.70
C LYS A 201 -3.51 -17.15 -2.33
N PRO A 202 -2.31 -16.58 -2.17
CA PRO A 202 -1.71 -16.38 -0.85
C PRO A 202 -2.58 -15.49 0.05
N ARG A 203 -2.54 -15.73 1.37
CA ARG A 203 -3.20 -14.90 2.39
C ARG A 203 -2.58 -13.50 2.47
N TRP A 204 -1.26 -13.42 2.40
CA TRP A 204 -0.51 -12.17 2.28
C TRP A 204 -0.09 -11.98 0.82
N GLY A 205 -0.31 -10.79 0.26
CA GLY A 205 -0.15 -10.59 -1.19
C GLY A 205 0.83 -9.48 -1.55
N VAL A 206 1.58 -9.72 -2.64
CA VAL A 206 2.34 -8.71 -3.39
C VAL A 206 2.24 -9.09 -4.87
N SER A 207 1.97 -8.12 -5.75
CA SER A 207 2.02 -8.28 -7.22
C SER A 207 1.28 -9.51 -7.80
N SER A 208 0.15 -9.90 -7.21
CA SER A 208 -0.63 -11.10 -7.61
C SER A 208 0.15 -12.43 -7.60
N ILE A 209 1.28 -12.51 -6.89
CA ILE A 209 2.08 -13.74 -6.80
C ILE A 209 1.19 -14.90 -6.34
N GLY A 210 1.21 -16.00 -7.10
CA GLY A 210 0.50 -17.23 -6.76
C GLY A 210 -1.03 -17.16 -6.81
N THR A 211 -1.59 -16.14 -7.45
CA THR A 211 -3.05 -16.08 -7.70
C THR A 211 -3.39 -16.89 -8.94
N GLN A 212 -4.33 -17.83 -8.81
CA GLN A 212 -4.74 -18.76 -9.86
C GLN A 212 -6.26 -18.92 -9.86
N VAL A 213 -6.87 -18.96 -11.04
CA VAL A 213 -8.27 -19.39 -11.21
C VAL A 213 -8.26 -20.90 -11.43
N VAL A 214 -9.20 -21.61 -10.83
CA VAL A 214 -9.37 -23.06 -10.95
C VAL A 214 -10.82 -23.39 -11.30
N GLU A 215 -11.03 -24.29 -12.24
CA GLU A 215 -12.34 -24.66 -12.80
C GLU A 215 -12.88 -25.99 -12.22
N ASP A 216 -12.03 -26.80 -11.59
CA ASP A 216 -12.41 -28.08 -10.99
C ASP A 216 -11.52 -28.48 -9.79
N ASP A 217 -11.82 -29.64 -9.18
CA ASP A 217 -11.13 -30.15 -7.99
C ASP A 217 -9.67 -30.59 -8.28
N GLU A 218 -9.36 -31.06 -9.49
CA GLU A 218 -8.00 -31.43 -9.88
C GLU A 218 -7.13 -30.17 -10.01
N GLU A 219 -7.64 -29.13 -10.67
CA GLU A 219 -7.01 -27.82 -10.76
C GLU A 219 -6.83 -27.18 -9.38
N LEU A 220 -7.83 -27.30 -8.49
CA LEU A 220 -7.74 -26.81 -7.11
C LEU A 220 -6.56 -27.44 -6.36
N ASP A 221 -6.40 -28.76 -6.44
CA ASP A 221 -5.31 -29.50 -5.81
C ASP A 221 -3.94 -29.09 -6.39
N LEU A 222 -3.85 -28.95 -7.72
CA LEU A 222 -2.63 -28.51 -8.39
C LEU A 222 -2.24 -27.09 -8.02
N ALA A 223 -3.20 -26.16 -8.08
CA ALA A 223 -3.01 -24.75 -7.78
C ALA A 223 -2.59 -24.55 -6.32
N PHE A 224 -3.17 -25.28 -5.36
CA PHE A 224 -2.79 -25.20 -3.95
C PHE A 224 -1.31 -25.62 -3.74
N ARG A 225 -0.89 -26.73 -4.36
CA ARG A 225 0.52 -27.19 -4.28
C ARG A 225 1.49 -26.21 -4.95
N LEU A 226 1.13 -25.67 -6.12
CA LEU A 226 1.95 -24.73 -6.85
C LEU A 226 2.07 -23.40 -6.09
N THR A 227 0.97 -22.88 -5.55
CA THR A 227 0.94 -21.65 -4.76
C THR A 227 1.85 -21.77 -3.54
N ARG A 228 1.82 -22.91 -2.84
CA ARG A 228 2.73 -23.16 -1.70
C ARG A 228 4.21 -23.06 -2.09
N LYS A 229 4.58 -23.64 -3.24
CA LYS A 229 5.96 -23.55 -3.77
C LYS A 229 6.30 -22.11 -4.20
N GLN A 230 5.36 -21.38 -4.78
CA GLN A 230 5.54 -19.99 -5.20
C GLN A 230 5.74 -19.05 -4.02
N ILE A 231 4.97 -19.22 -2.93
CA ILE A 231 5.15 -18.48 -1.68
C ILE A 231 6.58 -18.68 -1.17
N ALA A 232 7.02 -19.95 -1.03
CA ALA A 232 8.32 -20.30 -0.46
C ALA A 232 9.53 -19.74 -1.23
N ARG A 233 9.38 -19.43 -2.52
CA ARG A 233 10.44 -18.87 -3.39
C ARG A 233 10.30 -17.37 -3.65
N SER A 234 9.43 -16.69 -2.91
CA SER A 234 9.11 -15.27 -3.11
C SER A 234 9.35 -14.45 -1.85
N CYS A 235 9.19 -13.13 -1.94
CA CYS A 235 9.20 -12.23 -0.78
C CYS A 235 8.10 -12.52 0.25
N LEU A 236 7.13 -13.41 -0.07
CA LEU A 236 6.08 -13.82 0.87
C LEU A 236 6.52 -14.94 1.83
N ALA A 237 7.71 -15.53 1.64
CA ALA A 237 8.16 -16.69 2.42
C ALA A 237 8.20 -16.41 3.92
N GLU A 238 8.81 -15.29 4.33
CA GLU A 238 8.98 -14.93 5.74
C GLU A 238 7.64 -14.65 6.42
N ILE A 239 6.78 -13.81 5.82
CA ILE A 239 5.48 -13.49 6.40
C ILE A 239 4.56 -14.72 6.44
N SER A 240 4.61 -15.57 5.41
CA SER A 240 3.78 -16.78 5.35
C SER A 240 4.23 -17.86 6.34
N ALA A 241 5.49 -17.84 6.78
CA ALA A 241 5.99 -18.74 7.82
C ALA A 241 5.39 -18.46 9.21
N THR A 242 4.72 -17.32 9.41
CA THR A 242 4.02 -17.00 10.66
C THR A 242 2.76 -17.85 10.88
N ASP A 243 2.13 -18.34 9.81
CA ASP A 243 0.98 -19.25 9.83
C ASP A 243 0.99 -20.13 8.57
N PRO A 244 1.90 -21.12 8.48
CA PRO A 244 2.15 -21.86 7.24
C PRO A 244 0.92 -22.66 6.77
N GLU A 245 0.14 -23.19 7.70
CA GLU A 245 -1.07 -23.97 7.43
C GLU A 245 -2.22 -23.13 6.86
N ARG A 246 -2.20 -21.81 7.08
CA ARG A 246 -3.22 -20.86 6.60
C ARG A 246 -2.63 -19.79 5.68
N SER A 247 -1.51 -20.11 5.03
CA SER A 247 -0.81 -19.20 4.12
C SER A 247 -1.48 -19.06 2.75
N ILE A 248 -2.46 -19.92 2.44
CA ILE A 248 -3.19 -19.95 1.16
C ILE A 248 -4.70 -19.86 1.43
N LEU A 249 -5.38 -19.07 0.62
CA LEU A 249 -6.82 -18.91 0.59
C LEU A 249 -7.40 -19.54 -0.66
N VAL A 250 -8.54 -20.20 -0.50
CA VAL A 250 -9.45 -20.58 -1.60
C VAL A 250 -10.66 -19.68 -1.50
N GLN A 251 -11.04 -19.03 -2.57
CA GLN A 251 -12.03 -17.96 -2.60
C GLN A 251 -12.98 -18.12 -3.77
N GLU A 252 -14.23 -17.68 -3.65
CA GLU A 252 -15.16 -17.66 -4.78
C GLU A 252 -14.69 -16.72 -5.90
N LEU A 253 -14.89 -17.09 -7.17
CA LEU A 253 -14.71 -16.15 -8.27
C LEU A 253 -15.90 -15.19 -8.31
N LEU A 254 -15.65 -13.90 -8.14
CA LEU A 254 -16.70 -12.88 -8.16
C LEU A 254 -17.14 -12.53 -9.58
N PRO A 255 -18.45 -12.30 -9.81
CA PRO A 255 -18.94 -11.83 -11.09
C PRO A 255 -18.72 -10.32 -11.27
N GLY A 256 -18.94 -9.84 -12.49
CA GLY A 256 -19.03 -8.42 -12.80
C GLY A 256 -17.72 -7.76 -13.21
N CYS A 257 -17.61 -6.46 -12.97
CA CYS A 257 -16.47 -5.66 -13.38
C CYS A 257 -15.59 -5.26 -12.20
N GLU A 258 -14.28 -5.21 -12.42
CA GLU A 258 -13.32 -4.73 -11.43
C GLU A 258 -13.23 -3.20 -11.46
N TYR A 259 -13.21 -2.59 -10.28
CA TYR A 259 -13.01 -1.18 -10.04
C TYR A 259 -11.81 -0.98 -9.11
N GLY A 260 -11.04 0.07 -9.37
CA GLY A 260 -9.96 0.53 -8.50
C GLY A 260 -10.35 1.84 -7.83
N LEU A 261 -10.30 1.87 -6.51
CA LEU A 261 -10.57 3.03 -5.68
C LEU A 261 -9.24 3.58 -5.13
N ASP A 262 -9.00 4.87 -5.34
CA ASP A 262 -7.96 5.58 -4.59
C ASP A 262 -8.66 6.27 -3.41
N VAL A 263 -8.66 5.65 -2.25
CA VAL A 263 -9.26 6.21 -1.03
C VAL A 263 -8.25 7.13 -0.38
N LEU A 264 -8.51 8.44 -0.44
CA LEU A 264 -7.59 9.45 0.02
C LEU A 264 -7.94 9.93 1.43
N ASN A 265 -6.97 9.78 2.33
CA ASN A 265 -6.96 10.41 3.62
C ASN A 265 -5.81 11.44 3.70
N ASP A 266 -5.98 12.47 4.51
CA ASP A 266 -4.91 13.44 4.78
C ASP A 266 -3.78 12.84 5.64
N LEU A 267 -2.77 13.65 5.95
CA LEU A 267 -1.63 13.25 6.78
C LEU A 267 -2.00 12.94 8.26
N ASP A 268 -3.23 13.25 8.67
CA ASP A 268 -3.78 13.01 10.00
C ASP A 268 -4.81 11.86 10.00
N GLY A 269 -4.95 11.15 8.87
CA GLY A 269 -5.83 9.99 8.72
C GLY A 269 -7.31 10.35 8.56
N ARG A 270 -7.63 11.61 8.23
CA ARG A 270 -9.01 12.05 7.99
C ARG A 270 -9.36 11.87 6.52
N HIS A 271 -10.54 11.32 6.25
CA HIS A 271 -11.00 11.12 4.88
C HIS A 271 -11.17 12.44 4.12
N VAL A 272 -10.70 12.48 2.88
CA VAL A 272 -10.77 13.64 1.98
C VAL A 272 -11.70 13.33 0.81
N CYS A 273 -11.39 12.30 0.02
CA CYS A 273 -12.20 11.89 -1.14
C CYS A 273 -11.88 10.44 -1.55
N THR A 274 -12.67 9.90 -2.47
CA THR A 274 -12.42 8.60 -3.10
C THR A 274 -12.48 8.76 -4.63
N PHE A 275 -11.40 8.43 -5.34
CA PHE A 275 -11.39 8.43 -6.80
C PHE A 275 -11.77 7.05 -7.33
N VAL A 276 -12.79 6.99 -8.20
CA VAL A 276 -13.34 5.73 -8.71
C VAL A 276 -12.96 5.51 -10.17
N LYS A 277 -12.46 4.31 -10.47
CA LYS A 277 -12.06 3.91 -11.82
C LYS A 277 -12.61 2.53 -12.13
N ARG A 278 -13.27 2.36 -13.28
CA ARG A 278 -13.59 1.02 -13.80
C ARG A 278 -12.38 0.50 -14.58
N LYS A 279 -11.86 -0.67 -14.20
CA LYS A 279 -10.77 -1.34 -14.91
C LYS A 279 -11.35 -2.01 -16.16
N LEU A 280 -10.96 -1.52 -17.32
CA LEU A 280 -11.41 -2.05 -18.62
C LEU A 280 -10.53 -3.20 -19.09
N ARG A 281 -9.26 -3.23 -18.67
CA ARG A 281 -8.30 -4.30 -18.98
C ARG A 281 -7.24 -4.40 -17.89
N MET A 282 -6.94 -5.63 -17.51
CA MET A 282 -5.79 -6.00 -16.69
C MET A 282 -4.69 -6.59 -17.57
N TRP A 283 -3.43 -6.32 -17.23
CA TRP A 283 -2.26 -6.92 -17.85
C TRP A 283 -1.18 -7.16 -16.79
N ALA A 284 -0.70 -8.39 -16.68
CA ALA A 284 0.34 -8.78 -15.73
C ALA A 284 0.06 -8.31 -14.27
N GLY A 285 -1.18 -8.44 -13.81
CA GLY A 285 -1.59 -8.05 -12.45
C GLY A 285 -1.64 -6.53 -12.22
N GLN A 286 -1.68 -5.72 -13.27
CA GLN A 286 -1.80 -4.27 -13.20
C GLN A 286 -2.94 -3.78 -14.09
N THR A 287 -3.54 -2.65 -13.69
CA THR A 287 -4.51 -1.94 -14.52
C THR A 287 -3.82 -1.42 -15.78
N ASP A 288 -4.23 -1.93 -16.93
CA ASP A 288 -3.69 -1.56 -18.23
C ASP A 288 -4.52 -0.48 -18.88
N ARG A 289 -5.85 -0.61 -18.80
CA ARG A 289 -6.80 0.38 -19.31
C ARG A 289 -7.90 0.60 -18.30
N ALA A 290 -8.25 1.86 -18.04
CA ALA A 290 -9.33 2.22 -17.13
C ALA A 290 -10.05 3.48 -17.59
N VAL A 291 -11.27 3.64 -17.09
CA VAL A 291 -12.09 4.85 -17.24
C VAL A 291 -12.48 5.36 -15.87
N THR A 292 -12.30 6.66 -15.61
CA THR A 292 -12.81 7.30 -14.39
C THR A 292 -14.34 7.35 -14.43
N VAL A 293 -14.96 7.17 -13.27
CA VAL A 293 -16.42 7.19 -13.16
C VAL A 293 -16.84 8.00 -11.94
N ALA A 294 -18.02 8.59 -12.01
CA ALA A 294 -18.72 9.09 -10.83
C ALA A 294 -19.71 8.00 -10.38
N ASP A 295 -19.38 7.29 -9.31
CA ASP A 295 -20.26 6.29 -8.69
C ASP A 295 -20.32 6.57 -7.18
N HIS A 296 -21.39 7.26 -6.78
CA HIS A 296 -21.58 7.70 -5.39
C HIS A 296 -21.57 6.53 -4.39
N ARG A 297 -22.04 5.34 -4.80
CA ARG A 297 -22.04 4.15 -3.92
C ARG A 297 -20.61 3.70 -3.63
N LEU A 298 -19.73 3.71 -4.64
CA LEU A 298 -18.31 3.36 -4.47
C LEU A 298 -17.52 4.45 -3.75
N GLU A 299 -17.86 5.72 -3.96
CA GLU A 299 -17.29 6.83 -3.20
C GLU A 299 -17.63 6.73 -1.71
N MET A 300 -18.88 6.42 -1.39
CA MET A 300 -19.33 6.20 0.00
C MET A 300 -18.70 4.96 0.63
N LEU A 301 -18.53 3.87 -0.13
CA LEU A 301 -17.79 2.70 0.30
C LEU A 301 -16.34 3.07 0.66
N GLY A 302 -15.65 3.81 -0.22
CA GLY A 302 -14.30 4.29 0.04
C GLY A 302 -14.22 5.21 1.25
N ARG A 303 -15.20 6.10 1.44
CA ARG A 303 -15.31 6.95 2.64
C ARG A 303 -15.42 6.14 3.92
N VAL A 304 -16.28 5.13 3.96
CA VAL A 304 -16.43 4.25 5.13
C VAL A 304 -15.09 3.57 5.45
N ILE A 305 -14.40 3.03 4.43
CA ILE A 305 -13.07 2.44 4.61
C ILE A 305 -12.10 3.48 5.18
N GLY A 306 -12.00 4.67 4.56
CA GLY A 306 -11.07 5.71 4.96
C GLY A 306 -11.28 6.20 6.39
N GLU A 307 -12.55 6.45 6.78
CA GLU A 307 -12.90 6.89 8.13
C GLU A 307 -12.67 5.82 9.20
N LYS A 308 -12.93 4.54 8.88
CA LYS A 308 -12.80 3.42 9.83
C LYS A 308 -11.37 2.89 9.96
N LEU A 309 -10.63 2.89 8.85
CA LEU A 309 -9.26 2.41 8.81
C LEU A 309 -8.29 3.45 9.34
N GLY A 310 -8.55 4.74 9.07
CA GLY A 310 -7.67 5.85 9.47
C GLY A 310 -6.28 5.74 8.85
N HIS A 311 -6.16 5.16 7.66
CA HIS A 311 -4.89 5.12 6.92
C HIS A 311 -4.43 6.55 6.57
N VAL A 312 -3.13 6.70 6.35
CA VAL A 312 -2.52 7.97 5.96
C VAL A 312 -2.26 7.97 4.46
N GLY A 313 -2.65 9.05 3.77
CA GLY A 313 -2.44 9.19 2.33
C GLY A 313 -3.40 8.32 1.52
N LEU A 314 -2.92 7.80 0.38
CA LEU A 314 -3.70 6.94 -0.50
C LEU A 314 -3.71 5.49 -0.03
N LEU A 315 -4.91 4.91 -0.04
CA LEU A 315 -5.16 3.48 -0.01
C LEU A 315 -5.71 3.07 -1.37
N ASP A 316 -5.01 2.16 -2.03
CA ASP A 316 -5.44 1.53 -3.28
C ASP A 316 -6.30 0.31 -2.94
N CYS A 317 -7.56 0.37 -3.32
CA CYS A 317 -8.59 -0.58 -2.94
C CYS A 317 -9.25 -1.16 -4.18
N ASP A 318 -9.23 -2.47 -4.31
CA ASP A 318 -9.83 -3.18 -5.45
C ASP A 318 -11.21 -3.72 -5.08
N VAL A 319 -12.19 -3.49 -5.96
CA VAL A 319 -13.60 -3.81 -5.73
C VAL A 319 -14.19 -4.47 -6.97
N PHE A 320 -14.87 -5.61 -6.79
CA PHE A 320 -15.70 -6.20 -7.83
C PHE A 320 -17.14 -5.74 -7.69
N VAL A 321 -17.78 -5.41 -8.81
CA VAL A 321 -19.14 -4.87 -8.84
C VAL A 321 -19.98 -5.65 -9.85
N ALA A 322 -21.10 -6.20 -9.38
CA ALA A 322 -22.13 -6.83 -10.21
C ALA A 322 -23.51 -6.28 -9.82
N GLY A 323 -24.14 -5.52 -10.72
CA GLY A 323 -25.40 -4.85 -10.42
C GLY A 323 -25.25 -3.88 -9.24
N HIS A 324 -25.98 -4.14 -8.15
CA HIS A 324 -25.94 -3.32 -6.93
C HIS A 324 -24.90 -3.77 -5.92
N ASP A 325 -24.37 -4.99 -6.07
CA ASP A 325 -23.41 -5.56 -5.14
C ASP A 325 -22.00 -5.01 -5.40
N ALA A 326 -21.23 -4.89 -4.32
CA ALA A 326 -19.81 -4.53 -4.35
C ALA A 326 -19.06 -5.35 -3.29
N TRP A 327 -17.99 -6.00 -3.71
CA TRP A 327 -17.12 -6.77 -2.83
C TRP A 327 -15.72 -6.20 -2.90
N VAL A 328 -15.18 -5.81 -1.75
CA VAL A 328 -13.80 -5.35 -1.64
C VAL A 328 -12.90 -6.57 -1.56
N ILE A 329 -11.92 -6.65 -2.47
CA ILE A 329 -11.07 -7.84 -2.63
C ILE A 329 -9.65 -7.65 -2.09
N ASP A 330 -9.14 -6.41 -2.10
CA ASP A 330 -7.79 -6.07 -1.65
C ASP A 330 -7.74 -4.63 -1.14
N LEU A 331 -6.94 -4.43 -0.08
CA LEU A 331 -6.65 -3.14 0.54
C LEU A 331 -5.13 -2.96 0.58
N ASN A 332 -4.59 -2.00 -0.17
CA ASN A 332 -3.15 -1.76 -0.25
C ASN A 332 -2.84 -0.36 0.30
N PRO A 333 -2.25 -0.21 1.51
CA PRO A 333 -2.16 1.06 2.24
C PRO A 333 -0.99 1.92 1.74
N ARG A 334 -0.94 2.11 0.42
CA ARG A 334 0.05 2.83 -0.38
C ARG A 334 -0.55 3.23 -1.72
N MET A 335 0.08 4.18 -2.39
CA MET A 335 -0.31 4.59 -3.74
C MET A 335 -0.22 3.42 -4.74
N GLY A 336 -1.35 3.04 -5.31
CA GLY A 336 -1.41 1.98 -6.32
C GLY A 336 -0.94 2.40 -7.69
N GLY A 337 -0.62 1.41 -8.52
CA GLY A 337 -0.37 1.62 -9.95
C GLY A 337 -1.57 2.19 -10.71
N GLY A 338 -2.75 2.23 -10.08
CA GLY A 338 -3.97 2.86 -10.58
C GLY A 338 -4.05 4.38 -10.38
N TYR A 339 -3.26 4.97 -9.48
CA TYR A 339 -3.31 6.43 -9.22
C TYR A 339 -3.06 7.31 -10.46
N PRO A 340 -2.10 6.99 -11.37
CA PRO A 340 -1.88 7.80 -12.57
C PRO A 340 -3.14 8.05 -13.41
N PHE A 341 -4.10 7.13 -13.44
CA PHE A 341 -5.38 7.32 -14.13
C PHE A 341 -6.22 8.44 -13.48
N SER A 342 -6.25 8.51 -12.15
CA SER A 342 -6.91 9.59 -11.42
C SER A 342 -6.18 10.92 -11.61
N HIS A 343 -4.84 10.89 -11.66
CA HIS A 343 -4.03 12.09 -11.91
C HIS A 343 -4.31 12.68 -13.31
N ILE A 344 -4.32 11.84 -14.35
CA ILE A 344 -4.66 12.22 -15.72
C ILE A 344 -6.06 12.86 -15.79
N ALA A 345 -7.00 12.40 -14.96
CA ALA A 345 -8.36 12.92 -14.91
C ALA A 345 -8.52 14.18 -14.04
N GLY A 346 -7.44 14.74 -13.47
CA GLY A 346 -7.45 16.02 -12.75
C GLY A 346 -7.06 15.97 -11.27
N ALA A 347 -6.93 14.78 -10.67
CA ALA A 347 -6.49 14.68 -9.28
C ALA A 347 -5.04 15.16 -9.13
N ASN A 348 -4.71 15.91 -8.09
CA ASN A 348 -3.33 16.33 -7.82
C ASN A 348 -2.90 16.04 -6.39
N TYR A 349 -2.78 14.75 -6.09
CA TYR A 349 -2.35 14.27 -4.78
C TYR A 349 -0.93 14.71 -4.39
N PRO A 350 0.09 14.75 -5.28
CA PRO A 350 1.40 15.29 -4.92
C PRO A 350 1.36 16.74 -4.45
N ALA A 351 0.59 17.62 -5.12
CA ALA A 351 0.41 18.99 -4.66
C ALA A 351 -0.33 19.06 -3.31
N ALA A 352 -1.31 18.18 -3.09
CA ALA A 352 -2.00 18.08 -1.81
C ALA A 352 -1.05 17.64 -0.67
N LEU A 353 -0.16 16.67 -0.92
CA LEU A 353 0.87 16.26 0.03
C LEU A 353 1.79 17.41 0.41
N LEU A 354 2.23 18.20 -0.58
CA LEU A 354 3.07 19.39 -0.37
C LEU A 354 2.35 20.40 0.52
N ALA A 355 1.11 20.77 0.18
CA ALA A 355 0.31 21.69 0.97
C ALA A 355 0.11 21.20 2.41
N TRP A 356 -0.25 19.93 2.61
CA TRP A 356 -0.41 19.37 3.96
C TRP A 356 0.90 19.33 4.76
N ALA A 357 2.02 19.03 4.12
CA ALA A 357 3.33 19.00 4.77
C ALA A 357 3.77 20.39 5.25
N GLU A 358 3.40 21.43 4.51
CA GLU A 358 3.64 22.83 4.85
C GLU A 358 2.59 23.41 5.81
N GLY A 359 1.50 22.68 6.06
CA GLY A 359 0.38 23.14 6.87
C GLY A 359 -0.50 24.18 6.16
N ARG A 360 -0.49 24.19 4.83
CA ARG A 360 -1.42 24.94 3.98
C ARG A 360 -2.68 24.11 3.70
N GLU A 361 -3.76 24.80 3.39
CA GLU A 361 -4.97 24.16 2.88
C GLU A 361 -4.77 23.83 1.38
N PRO A 362 -4.96 22.57 0.96
CA PRO A 362 -4.87 22.22 -0.45
C PRO A 362 -6.01 22.83 -1.27
N ASP A 363 -5.77 23.05 -2.55
CA ASP A 363 -6.83 23.49 -3.47
C ASP A 363 -7.90 22.38 -3.62
N PRO A 364 -9.19 22.68 -3.36
CA PRO A 364 -10.26 21.69 -3.49
C PRO A 364 -10.36 21.03 -4.87
N ARG A 365 -9.89 21.71 -5.93
CA ARG A 365 -9.88 21.19 -7.30
C ARG A 365 -8.95 19.98 -7.46
N TRP A 366 -7.92 19.86 -6.62
CA TRP A 366 -7.01 18.70 -6.63
C TRP A 366 -7.68 17.40 -6.19
N PHE A 367 -8.88 17.48 -5.61
CA PHE A 367 -9.68 16.35 -5.15
C PHE A 367 -10.87 16.06 -6.07
N GLN A 368 -10.85 16.59 -7.29
CA GLN A 368 -11.88 16.37 -8.31
C GLN A 368 -11.25 15.65 -9.51
N ILE A 369 -11.97 14.65 -10.02
CA ILE A 369 -11.62 13.98 -11.28
C ILE A 369 -12.77 14.18 -12.27
N GLU A 370 -12.43 14.36 -13.53
CA GLU A 370 -13.41 14.35 -14.61
C GLU A 370 -13.87 12.91 -14.88
N PRO A 371 -15.18 12.61 -14.82
CA PRO A 371 -15.69 11.28 -15.14
C PRO A 371 -15.66 11.05 -16.67
N GLY A 372 -15.47 9.79 -17.07
CA GLY A 372 -15.44 9.39 -18.49
C GLY A 372 -14.06 9.49 -19.14
N VAL A 373 -13.04 9.99 -18.43
CA VAL A 373 -11.65 10.02 -18.93
C VAL A 373 -11.14 8.58 -19.01
N THR A 374 -10.92 8.11 -20.23
CA THR A 374 -10.35 6.78 -20.50
C THR A 374 -8.88 6.91 -20.86
N ALA A 375 -8.02 6.21 -20.14
CA ALA A 375 -6.60 6.11 -20.48
C ALA A 375 -6.18 4.64 -20.63
N SER A 376 -5.14 4.43 -21.43
CA SER A 376 -4.52 3.12 -21.66
C SER A 376 -3.02 3.27 -21.45
N ARG A 377 -2.41 2.30 -20.79
CA ARG A 377 -0.96 2.18 -20.74
C ARG A 377 -0.45 1.74 -22.11
N CYS A 378 0.71 2.26 -22.46
CA CYS A 378 1.52 1.76 -23.56
C CYS A 378 2.96 1.63 -23.09
N ASP A 379 3.68 0.67 -23.68
CA ASP A 379 5.12 0.57 -23.45
C ASP A 379 5.85 1.65 -24.25
N ARG A 380 6.82 2.29 -23.61
CA ARG A 380 7.83 3.13 -24.26
C ARG A 380 9.21 2.66 -23.85
N TYR A 381 10.17 2.77 -24.76
CA TYR A 381 11.57 2.52 -24.42
C TYR A 381 12.14 3.69 -23.64
N ILE A 382 12.91 3.37 -22.60
CA ILE A 382 13.74 4.32 -21.85
C ILE A 382 15.19 3.89 -22.05
N VAL A 383 16.01 4.82 -22.55
CA VAL A 383 17.43 4.55 -22.78
C VAL A 383 18.18 4.76 -21.47
N THR A 384 18.80 3.69 -20.97
CA THR A 384 19.68 3.73 -19.80
C THR A 384 21.13 3.73 -20.28
N THR A 385 21.88 4.81 -20.06
CA THR A 385 23.31 4.81 -20.36
C THR A 385 24.06 4.45 -19.08
N THR A 386 24.59 3.24 -19.00
CA THR A 386 25.58 2.90 -17.98
C THR A 386 26.86 3.68 -18.29
N ASN A 387 27.12 4.75 -17.54
CA ASN A 387 28.47 5.30 -17.50
C ASN A 387 29.38 4.24 -16.88
N GLN A 388 30.01 3.43 -17.73
CA GLN A 388 31.23 2.74 -17.33
C GLN A 388 32.26 3.83 -17.08
N SER A 389 32.38 4.27 -15.83
CA SER A 389 33.60 4.92 -15.39
C SER A 389 34.71 3.89 -15.55
N THR A 390 35.41 3.96 -16.68
CA THR A 390 36.70 3.31 -16.85
C THR A 390 37.57 3.72 -15.66
N PRO A 391 38.20 2.79 -14.93
CA PRO A 391 39.18 3.16 -13.92
C PRO A 391 40.25 3.98 -14.65
N ARG A 392 40.45 5.24 -14.25
CA ARG A 392 41.65 5.97 -14.66
C ARG A 392 42.82 5.23 -14.00
N THR A 393 43.57 4.49 -14.81
CA THR A 393 44.87 3.89 -14.48
C THR A 393 45.88 4.96 -14.12
#